data_AF-A0A3N1PWF7-F1
#
_entry.id   AF-A0A3N1PWF7-F1
#
_cell.length_a   1.000
_cell.length_b   1.000
_cell.length_c   1.000
_cell.angle_alpha   90.00
_cell.angle_beta   90.00
_cell.angle_gamma   90.00
#
_symmetry.space_group_name_H-M   'P 1'
#
loop_
_entity.id
_entity.type
_entity.pdbx_description
1 polymer ?
#
loop_
_entity_poly.entity_id
_entity_poly.type
_entity_poly.pdbx_seq_one_letter_code
_entity_poly.pdbx_strand_id
1 'polypeptide(L)'
;MSERDMLPADVAELLTAVVDALDIPLPAVEDADERKHYRLLDRRTMDVRIALQAVLRHRSHPDLREDAAYIRRWTAEYPVTYMPFRSDRTEGEG
;
A
#
# COMPACT_ATOMS: atom_id res chain seq x y z
N MET A 1 27.84 -1.22 -5.55
CA MET A 1 26.78 -1.45 -4.55
C MET A 1 26.32 -0.10 -4.05
N SER A 2 25.11 0.30 -4.40
CA SER A 2 24.53 1.52 -3.83
C SER A 2 24.00 1.22 -2.43
N GLU A 3 23.91 2.21 -1.54
CA GLU A 3 23.32 2.07 -0.18
C GLU A 3 21.94 1.41 -0.17
N ARG A 4 21.18 1.50 -1.27
CA ARG A 4 19.88 0.82 -1.44
C ARG A 4 19.97 -0.71 -1.46
N ASP A 5 21.12 -1.29 -1.81
CA ASP A 5 21.35 -2.75 -1.77
C ASP A 5 21.68 -3.25 -0.36
N MET A 6 21.69 -2.37 0.66
CA MET A 6 22.14 -2.70 2.02
C MET A 6 21.00 -2.93 3.03
N LEU A 7 19.73 -2.84 2.60
CA LEU A 7 18.62 -3.10 3.52
C LEU A 7 18.58 -4.59 3.91
N PRO A 8 18.44 -4.91 5.22
CA PRO A 8 18.11 -6.27 5.65
C PRO A 8 16.87 -6.79 4.92
N ALA A 9 16.85 -8.08 4.60
CA ALA A 9 15.81 -8.68 3.76
C ALA A 9 14.40 -8.54 4.35
N ASP A 10 14.29 -8.65 5.67
CA ASP A 10 13.06 -8.47 6.44
C ASP A 10 12.56 -7.02 6.43
N VAL A 11 13.47 -6.03 6.50
CA VAL A 11 13.15 -4.61 6.33
C VAL A 11 12.66 -4.33 4.91
N ALA A 12 13.33 -4.88 3.90
CA ALA A 12 12.91 -4.74 2.50
C ALA A 12 11.52 -5.36 2.26
N GLU A 13 11.23 -6.49 2.89
CA GLU A 13 9.93 -7.17 2.81
C GLU A 13 8.81 -6.35 3.46
N LEU A 14 9.06 -5.77 4.64
CA LEU A 14 8.12 -4.86 5.29
C LEU A 14 7.83 -3.62 4.44
N LEU A 15 8.88 -2.98 3.91
CA LEU A 15 8.72 -1.81 3.05
C LEU A 15 7.96 -2.16 1.76
N THR A 16 8.20 -3.34 1.19
CA THR A 16 7.44 -3.83 0.03
C THR A 16 5.97 -3.98 0.37
N ALA A 17 5.63 -4.58 1.52
CA ALA A 17 4.24 -4.70 1.95
C ALA A 17 3.56 -3.34 2.18
N VAL A 18 4.29 -2.35 2.70
CA VAL A 18 3.80 -0.97 2.84
C VAL A 18 3.51 -0.33 1.48
N VAL A 19 4.44 -0.47 0.52
CA VAL A 19 4.24 0.06 -0.84
C VAL A 19 3.05 -0.62 -1.50
N ASP A 20 2.97 -1.95 -1.47
CA ASP A 20 1.86 -2.71 -2.05
C ASP A 20 0.50 -2.33 -1.45
N ALA A 21 0.46 -2.03 -0.14
CA ALA A 21 -0.77 -1.61 0.53
C ALA A 21 -1.24 -0.22 0.04
N LEU A 22 -0.31 0.72 -0.14
CA LEU A 22 -0.59 2.10 -0.52
C LEU A 22 -0.61 2.34 -2.03
N ASP A 23 -0.17 1.38 -2.83
CA ASP A 23 -0.26 1.40 -4.30
C ASP A 23 -1.72 1.14 -4.74
N ILE A 24 -2.50 2.23 -4.69
CA ILE A 24 -3.92 2.23 -4.97
C ILE A 24 -4.13 2.99 -6.29
N PRO A 25 -4.73 2.38 -7.33
CA PRO A 25 -4.94 3.02 -8.62
C PRO A 25 -5.73 4.33 -8.49
N LEU A 26 -5.45 5.33 -9.32
CA LEU A 26 -6.31 6.51 -9.40
C LEU A 26 -7.74 6.09 -9.77
N PRO A 27 -8.79 6.70 -9.18
CA PRO A 27 -10.16 6.42 -9.56
C PRO A 27 -10.53 7.09 -10.88
N ALA A 28 -11.55 6.56 -11.56
CA ALA A 28 -12.25 7.29 -12.60
C ALA A 28 -12.91 8.56 -12.00
N VAL A 29 -13.22 9.54 -12.87
CA VAL A 29 -13.62 10.91 -12.46
C VAL A 29 -15.04 10.99 -11.91
N GLU A 30 -15.78 9.89 -11.91
CA GLU A 30 -17.09 9.80 -11.30
C GLU A 30 -17.00 9.91 -9.77
N ASP A 31 -17.79 10.81 -9.18
CA ASP A 31 -17.80 11.05 -7.72
C ASP A 31 -17.95 9.77 -6.88
N ALA A 32 -18.66 8.75 -7.41
CA ALA A 32 -18.84 7.48 -6.72
C ALA A 32 -17.54 6.69 -6.59
N ASP A 33 -16.69 6.71 -7.62
CA ASP A 33 -15.40 6.02 -7.63
C ASP A 33 -14.34 6.81 -6.86
N GLU A 34 -14.35 8.15 -6.95
CA GLU A 34 -13.52 9.00 -6.10
C GLU A 34 -13.80 8.78 -4.60
N ARG A 35 -15.09 8.75 -4.19
CA ARG A 35 -15.45 8.50 -2.79
C ARG A 35 -15.00 7.12 -2.31
N LYS A 36 -15.09 6.09 -3.16
CA LYS A 36 -14.60 4.75 -2.81
C LYS A 36 -13.08 4.72 -2.68
N HIS A 37 -12.38 5.41 -3.59
CA HIS A 37 -10.93 5.55 -3.53
C HIS A 37 -10.47 6.22 -2.24
N TYR A 38 -11.03 7.38 -1.89
CA TYR A 38 -10.64 8.08 -0.66
C TYR A 38 -10.92 7.27 0.60
N ARG A 39 -12.05 6.56 0.67
CA ARG A 39 -12.34 5.64 1.79
C ARG A 39 -11.35 4.49 1.87
N LEU A 40 -10.97 3.92 0.73
CA LEU A 40 -10.01 2.83 0.69
C LEU A 40 -8.62 3.32 1.12
N LEU A 41 -8.18 4.46 0.60
CA LEU A 41 -6.90 5.08 0.94
C LEU A 41 -6.81 5.40 2.43
N ASP A 42 -7.86 5.99 3.01
CA ASP A 42 -7.92 6.30 4.44
C ASP A 42 -7.82 5.02 5.28
N ARG A 43 -8.58 3.98 4.90
CA ARG A 43 -8.54 2.70 5.60
C ARG A 43 -7.16 2.04 5.55
N ARG A 44 -6.58 1.90 4.35
CA ARG A 44 -5.26 1.26 4.19
C ARG A 44 -4.14 2.06 4.83
N THR A 45 -4.22 3.39 4.80
CA THR A 45 -3.26 4.27 5.50
C THR A 45 -3.35 4.08 7.01
N MET A 46 -4.56 4.01 7.57
CA MET A 46 -4.76 3.75 9.00
C MET A 46 -4.20 2.39 9.41
N ASP A 47 -4.50 1.35 8.63
CA ASP A 47 -4.04 -0.02 8.86
C ASP A 47 -2.50 -0.12 8.83
N VAL A 48 -1.85 0.43 7.79
CA VAL A 48 -0.38 0.51 7.70
C VAL A 48 0.21 1.28 8.87
N ARG A 49 -0.38 2.42 9.23
CA ARG A 49 0.09 3.24 10.35
C ARG A 49 0.03 2.47 11.67
N ILE A 50 -1.05 1.73 11.94
CA ILE A 50 -1.20 0.92 13.15
C ILE A 50 -0.11 -0.16 13.21
N ALA A 51 0.12 -0.88 12.11
CA ALA A 51 1.16 -1.90 12.02
C ALA A 51 2.55 -1.31 12.31
N LEU A 52 2.92 -0.21 11.64
CA LEU A 52 4.22 0.44 11.86
C LEU A 52 4.37 1.00 13.29
N GLN A 53 3.29 1.50 13.90
CA GLN A 53 3.33 1.91 15.30
C GLN A 53 3.57 0.74 16.25
N ALA A 54 3.04 -0.45 15.95
CA ALA A 54 3.31 -1.65 16.74
C ALA A 54 4.80 -2.05 16.65
N VAL A 55 5.36 -2.08 15.43
CA VAL A 55 6.79 -2.33 15.19
C VAL A 55 7.67 -1.39 15.99
N LEU A 56 7.38 -0.09 15.95
CA LEU A 56 8.21 0.93 16.60
C LEU A 56 8.08 0.94 18.14
N ARG A 57 6.92 0.58 18.68
CA ARG A 57 6.66 0.57 20.13
C ARG A 57 7.24 -0.66 20.83
N HIS A 58 7.29 -1.79 20.14
CA HIS A 58 7.76 -3.04 20.72
C HIS A 58 9.17 -3.35 20.19
N ARG A 59 10.21 -2.86 20.87
CA ARG A 59 11.61 -3.14 20.47
C ARG A 59 12.01 -4.62 20.50
N SER A 60 11.21 -5.44 21.18
CA SER A 60 11.31 -6.90 21.20
C SER A 60 10.30 -7.58 20.26
N HIS A 61 9.70 -6.84 19.31
CA HIS A 61 8.84 -7.43 18.29
C HIS A 61 9.71 -8.35 17.42
N PRO A 62 9.45 -9.66 17.44
CA PRO A 62 10.48 -10.61 17.07
C PRO A 62 10.64 -10.77 15.55
N ASP A 63 9.64 -10.40 14.74
CA ASP A 63 9.66 -10.72 13.31
C ASP A 63 8.96 -9.69 12.40
N LEU A 64 9.76 -8.90 11.68
CA LEU A 64 9.25 -7.96 10.67
C LEU A 64 8.55 -8.66 9.49
N ARG A 65 8.79 -9.96 9.27
CA ARG A 65 8.08 -10.75 8.25
C ARG A 65 6.63 -11.00 8.67
N GLU A 66 6.37 -11.21 9.96
CA GLU A 66 5.00 -11.33 10.47
C GLU A 66 4.24 -10.02 10.31
N ASP A 67 4.89 -8.88 10.57
CA ASP A 67 4.32 -7.55 10.32
C ASP A 67 4.01 -7.33 8.83
N ALA A 68 4.93 -7.71 7.94
CA ALA A 68 4.72 -7.65 6.50
C ALA A 68 3.53 -8.52 6.07
N ALA A 69 3.43 -9.76 6.58
CA ALA A 69 2.31 -10.65 6.32
C ALA A 69 0.99 -10.09 6.84
N TYR A 70 1.00 -9.43 7.99
CA TYR A 70 -0.16 -8.77 8.58
C TYR A 70 -0.68 -7.64 7.69
N ILE A 71 0.20 -6.76 7.19
CA ILE A 71 -0.15 -5.69 6.24
C ILE A 71 -0.73 -6.29 4.96
N ARG A 72 -0.12 -7.36 4.41
CA ARG A 72 -0.63 -8.04 3.20
C ARG A 72 -2.03 -8.62 3.41
N ARG A 73 -2.29 -9.23 4.58
CA ARG A 73 -3.61 -9.77 4.91
C ARG A 73 -4.68 -8.68 4.92
N TRP A 74 -4.42 -7.57 5.62
CA TRP A 74 -5.35 -6.43 5.65
C TRP A 74 -5.54 -5.78 4.28
N THR A 75 -4.48 -5.70 3.48
CA THR A 75 -4.57 -5.24 2.09
C THR A 75 -5.53 -6.10 1.26
N ALA A 76 -5.50 -7.43 1.46
CA ALA A 76 -6.40 -8.37 0.80
C ALA A 76 -7.85 -8.27 1.30
N GLU A 77 -8.07 -7.92 2.57
CA GLU A 77 -9.41 -7.70 3.14
C GLU A 77 -10.11 -6.46 2.55
N TYR A 78 -9.33 -5.46 2.09
CA TYR A 78 -9.84 -4.24 1.48
C TYR A 78 -9.39 -4.13 0.00
N PRO A 79 -9.99 -4.88 -0.93
CA PRO A 79 -9.64 -4.79 -2.34
C PRO A 79 -10.13 -3.49 -2.99
N VAL A 80 -9.56 -3.16 -4.15
CA VAL A 80 -10.06 -2.08 -5.02
C VAL A 80 -11.43 -2.48 -5.57
N THR A 81 -12.42 -1.60 -5.41
CA THR A 81 -13.84 -1.87 -5.77
C THR A 81 -14.49 -0.73 -6.58
N TYR A 82 -13.67 0.19 -7.06
CA TYR A 82 -14.06 1.30 -7.95
C TYR A 82 -13.43 1.09 -9.32
N MET A 83 -13.94 1.80 -10.33
CA MET A 83 -13.34 1.78 -11.66
C MET A 83 -12.03 2.58 -11.65
N PRO A 84 -10.87 1.98 -11.99
CA PRO A 84 -9.63 2.74 -12.11
C PRO A 84 -9.70 3.71 -13.28
N PHE A 85 -8.99 4.84 -13.14
CA PHE A 85 -8.77 5.77 -14.23
C PHE A 85 -8.16 5.04 -15.42
N ARG A 86 -8.71 5.28 -16.61
CA ARG A 86 -8.13 4.83 -17.87
C ARG A 86 -7.71 6.07 -18.64
N SER A 87 -6.41 6.22 -18.89
CA SER A 87 -5.95 7.18 -19.89
C SER A 87 -6.22 6.59 -21.26
N ASP A 88 -7.37 6.87 -21.83
CA ASP A 88 -7.68 6.65 -23.25
C ASP A 88 -6.94 7.63 -24.17
N ARG A 89 -5.85 8.26 -23.70
CA ARG A 89 -4.83 8.86 -24.54
C ARG A 89 -4.01 7.75 -25.21
N THR A 90 -4.64 7.04 -26.14
CA THR A 90 -3.95 6.59 -27.34
C THR A 90 -3.16 7.77 -27.88
N GLU A 91 -1.88 7.56 -28.12
CA GLU A 91 -1.01 8.40 -28.93
C GLU A 91 -1.72 8.70 -30.26
N GLY A 92 -2.43 9.83 -30.32
CA GLY A 92 -2.88 10.44 -31.55
C GLY A 92 -1.80 11.44 -31.94
N GLU A 93 -1.10 11.11 -33.02
CA GLU A 93 -0.07 11.90 -33.68
C GLU A 93 -0.44 13.39 -33.82
N GLY A 94 0.57 14.24 -33.65
CA GLY A 94 0.55 15.66 -33.99
C GLY A 94 1.98 16.19 -34.06
#